data_AF-A0A6M3L9R8-F1
#
_entry.id   AF-A0A6M3L9R8-F1
#
_cell.length_a   1.000
_cell.length_b   1.000
_cell.length_c   1.000
_cell.angle_alpha   90.00
_cell.angle_beta   90.00
_cell.angle_gamma   90.00
#
_symmetry.space_group_name_H-M   'P 1'
#
loop_
_entity.id
_entity.type
_entity.pdbx_description
1 polymer ?
#
loop_
_entity_poly.entity_id
_entity_poly.type
_entity_poly.pdbx_seq_one_letter_code
_entity_poly.pdbx_strand_id
1 'polypeptide(L)'
;MLIQPISRTDPETVYSIVRNVAGATITAGYPVVWDISATIDGNRVSKPATASLSSLVGIADETAADSVYFKVQIYGYRSEAYLTNDTSVAVAAGNILIPVNAQWYLARSGAADGKSGFLTAGEAFATAATPAAANKKILIRCM
;
A
#
# COMPACT_ATOMS: atom_id res chain seq x y z
N MET A 1 7.39 25.01 8.35
CA MET A 1 7.62 23.64 8.86
C MET A 1 7.39 23.66 10.35
N LEU A 2 6.27 23.11 10.80
CA LEU A 2 5.92 23.01 12.23
C LEU A 2 6.26 21.58 12.66
N ILE A 3 7.32 21.40 13.45
CA ILE A 3 7.62 20.10 14.05
C ILE A 3 6.70 20.00 15.27
N GLN A 4 5.68 19.16 15.17
CA GLN A 4 4.71 18.92 16.23
C GLN A 4 5.42 18.26 17.44
N PRO A 5 5.13 18.67 18.69
CA PRO A 5 5.63 17.94 19.85
C PRO A 5 5.09 16.50 19.84
N ILE A 6 5.96 15.58 20.23
CA ILE A 6 5.79 14.13 20.16
C ILE A 6 4.47 13.72 20.86
N SER A 7 3.43 13.39 20.09
CA SER A 7 2.31 12.63 20.64
C SER A 7 2.87 11.24 20.93
N ARG A 8 3.15 10.92 22.20
CA ARG A 8 3.70 9.60 22.58
C ARG A 8 2.68 8.47 22.39
N THR A 9 1.40 8.81 22.22
CA THR A 9 0.30 7.87 22.13
C THR A 9 -0.09 7.55 20.69
N ASP A 10 0.07 8.50 19.76
CA ASP A 10 -0.32 8.33 18.37
C ASP A 10 0.90 8.18 17.46
N PRO A 11 0.95 7.17 16.59
CA PRO A 11 2.04 7.00 15.64
C PRO A 11 2.06 8.16 14.63
N GLU A 12 3.25 8.60 14.25
CA GLU A 12 3.42 9.57 13.17
C GLU A 12 2.93 8.99 11.84
N THR A 13 2.18 9.78 11.09
CA THR A 13 1.65 9.42 9.77
C THR A 13 1.82 10.57 8.79
N VAL A 14 2.29 10.28 7.58
CA VAL A 14 2.41 11.27 6.49
C VAL A 14 1.50 10.87 5.34
N TYR A 15 0.82 11.85 4.76
CA TYR A 15 -0.13 11.67 3.66
C TYR A 15 0.30 12.49 2.44
N SER A 16 -0.01 11.97 1.26
CA SER A 16 0.06 12.68 -0.02
C SER A 16 -1.34 12.85 -0.60
N ILE A 17 -1.59 13.99 -1.25
CA ILE A 17 -2.84 14.25 -1.98
C ILE A 17 -2.60 13.92 -3.44
N VAL A 18 -3.35 12.95 -3.97
CA VAL A 18 -3.20 12.46 -5.33
C VAL A 18 -4.56 12.29 -6.00
N ARG A 19 -4.57 12.18 -7.33
CA ARG A 19 -5.75 11.97 -8.16
C ARG A 19 -5.83 10.52 -8.60
N ASN A 20 -7.00 9.92 -8.41
CA ASN A 20 -7.31 8.61 -8.97
C ASN A 20 -7.48 8.71 -10.48
N VAL A 21 -6.68 7.95 -11.24
CA VAL A 21 -6.79 7.80 -12.70
C VAL A 21 -6.87 6.32 -13.11
N ALA A 22 -7.34 5.46 -12.22
CA ALA A 22 -7.41 4.01 -12.45
C ALA A 22 -8.53 3.59 -13.40
N GLY A 23 -9.44 4.50 -13.78
CA GLY A 23 -10.66 4.17 -14.52
C GLY A 23 -11.68 3.39 -13.67
N ALA A 24 -11.49 3.36 -12.35
CA ALA A 24 -12.32 2.63 -11.39
C ALA A 24 -12.23 3.29 -10.01
N THR A 25 -13.16 2.93 -9.12
CA THR A 25 -13.10 3.38 -7.72
C THR A 25 -11.94 2.69 -6.99
N ILE A 26 -11.08 3.48 -6.35
CA ILE A 26 -10.06 3.00 -5.42
C ILE A 26 -10.69 2.99 -4.03
N THR A 27 -10.67 1.85 -3.34
CA THR A 27 -11.21 1.72 -1.98
C THR A 27 -10.12 1.97 -0.95
N ALA A 28 -10.50 2.50 0.21
CA ALA A 28 -9.59 2.63 1.35
C ALA A 28 -8.88 1.30 1.66
N GLY A 29 -7.57 1.36 1.95
CA GLY A 29 -6.73 0.18 2.19
C GLY A 29 -6.08 -0.42 0.94
N TYR A 30 -6.45 0.02 -0.27
CA TYR A 30 -5.81 -0.47 -1.50
C TYR A 30 -4.42 0.14 -1.73
N PRO A 31 -3.45 -0.65 -2.25
CA PRO A 31 -2.18 -0.13 -2.68
C PRO A 31 -2.34 0.63 -3.99
N VAL A 32 -1.63 1.74 -4.11
CA VAL A 32 -1.65 2.59 -5.30
C VAL A 32 -0.23 2.89 -5.78
N VAL A 33 -0.08 2.99 -7.09
CA VAL A 33 1.20 3.25 -7.75
C VAL A 33 1.12 4.55 -8.54
N TRP A 34 2.25 5.21 -8.73
CA TRP A 34 2.34 6.39 -9.58
C TRP A 34 1.90 6.02 -10.99
N ASP A 35 1.09 6.88 -11.59
CA ASP A 35 0.78 6.80 -13.00
C ASP A 35 2.04 7.17 -13.80
N ILE A 36 2.59 6.20 -14.51
CA ILE A 36 3.75 6.34 -15.39
C ILE A 36 3.34 6.40 -16.87
N SER A 37 2.07 6.68 -17.15
CA SER A 37 1.59 6.93 -18.51
C SER A 37 2.25 8.15 -19.15
N ALA A 38 1.94 8.46 -20.41
CA ALA A 38 2.56 9.55 -21.16
C ALA A 38 2.37 10.96 -20.54
N THR A 39 1.48 11.11 -19.57
CA THR A 39 1.20 12.37 -18.85
C THR A 39 1.54 12.23 -17.36
N ILE A 40 2.83 12.31 -17.04
CA ILE A 40 3.34 12.28 -15.67
C ILE A 40 3.27 13.69 -15.08
N ASP A 41 2.28 13.93 -14.23
CA ASP A 41 2.05 15.24 -13.59
C ASP A 41 2.43 15.26 -12.10
N GLY A 42 3.01 14.16 -11.59
CA GLY A 42 3.51 14.04 -10.21
C GLY A 42 2.43 13.89 -9.12
N ASN A 43 1.16 13.86 -9.48
CA ASN A 43 0.04 13.75 -8.54
C ASN A 43 -1.00 12.69 -8.94
N ARG A 44 -0.71 11.85 -9.93
CA ARG A 44 -1.65 10.87 -10.48
C ARG A 44 -1.30 9.47 -10.02
N VAL A 45 -2.30 8.72 -9.57
CA VAL A 45 -2.12 7.33 -9.14
C VAL A 45 -3.13 6.41 -9.78
N SER A 46 -2.73 5.15 -9.93
CA SER A 46 -3.55 4.13 -10.57
C SER A 46 -3.43 2.79 -9.85
N LYS A 47 -4.19 1.80 -10.35
CA LYS A 47 -4.05 0.40 -9.96
C LYS A 47 -2.64 -0.09 -10.31
N PRO A 48 -2.01 -0.92 -9.46
CA PRO A 48 -0.81 -1.65 -9.83
C PRO A 48 -0.93 -2.32 -11.20
N ALA A 49 0.05 -2.06 -12.07
CA ALA A 49 0.20 -2.71 -13.36
C ALA A 49 1.67 -3.13 -13.54
N THR A 50 1.94 -4.07 -14.45
CA THR A 50 3.29 -4.65 -14.64
C THR A 50 4.40 -3.61 -14.69
N ALA A 51 4.20 -2.51 -15.41
CA ALA A 51 5.21 -1.47 -15.57
C ALA A 51 5.38 -0.56 -14.33
N SER A 52 4.37 -0.48 -13.47
CA SER A 52 4.32 0.44 -12.31
C SER A 52 4.50 -0.25 -10.96
N LEU A 53 4.78 -1.56 -10.92
CA LEU A 53 4.94 -2.32 -9.66
C LEU A 53 6.02 -1.75 -8.74
N SER A 54 7.08 -1.17 -9.30
CA SER A 54 8.17 -0.54 -8.54
C SER A 54 7.87 0.90 -8.12
N SER A 55 6.78 1.49 -8.62
CA SER A 55 6.40 2.89 -8.41
C SER A 55 5.29 3.02 -7.35
N LEU A 56 5.36 2.21 -6.30
CA LEU A 56 4.40 2.26 -5.20
C LEU A 56 4.43 3.63 -4.50
N VAL A 57 3.26 4.25 -4.37
CA VAL A 57 3.12 5.53 -3.63
C VAL A 57 2.81 5.28 -2.17
N GLY A 58 1.93 4.31 -1.88
CA GLY A 58 1.44 4.05 -0.54
C GLY A 58 0.08 3.36 -0.56
N ILE A 59 -0.68 3.56 0.50
CA ILE A 59 -2.01 2.97 0.69
C ILE A 59 -3.09 4.05 0.68
N ALA A 60 -4.18 3.81 -0.05
CA ALA A 60 -5.34 4.68 -0.06
C ALA A 60 -5.90 4.85 1.35
N ASP A 61 -5.96 6.10 1.83
CA ASP A 61 -6.52 6.41 3.15
C ASP A 61 -8.04 6.40 3.12
N GLU A 62 -8.61 6.83 2.00
CA GLU A 62 -10.04 6.97 1.78
C GLU A 62 -10.45 6.42 0.41
N THR A 63 -11.74 6.11 0.26
CA THR A 63 -12.30 5.64 -1.00
C THR A 63 -12.50 6.82 -1.95
N ALA A 64 -12.04 6.68 -3.19
CA ALA A 64 -12.12 7.70 -4.22
C ALA A 64 -12.65 7.12 -5.52
N ALA A 65 -13.72 7.71 -6.05
CA ALA A 65 -14.16 7.46 -7.42
C ALA A 65 -13.06 7.87 -8.42
N ASP A 66 -13.19 7.42 -9.67
CA ASP A 66 -12.26 7.83 -10.71
C ASP A 66 -12.24 9.36 -10.88
N SER A 67 -11.08 9.89 -11.27
CA SER A 67 -10.84 11.31 -11.52
C SER A 67 -10.93 12.25 -10.31
N VAL A 68 -11.12 11.73 -9.09
CA VAL A 68 -11.21 12.51 -7.83
C VAL A 68 -9.86 12.54 -7.10
N TYR A 69 -9.59 13.64 -6.39
CA TYR A 69 -8.44 13.78 -5.49
C TYR A 69 -8.74 13.16 -4.13
N PHE A 70 -7.75 12.48 -3.56
CA PHE A 70 -7.87 11.78 -2.29
C PHE A 70 -6.53 11.64 -1.57
N LYS A 71 -6.60 11.25 -0.30
CA LYS A 71 -5.45 10.98 0.57
C LYS A 71 -4.89 9.58 0.39
N VAL A 72 -3.57 9.51 0.29
CA VAL A 72 -2.78 8.27 0.34
C VAL A 72 -1.79 8.39 1.48
N GLN A 73 -1.77 7.41 2.37
CA GLN A 73 -0.77 7.33 3.43
C GLN A 73 0.55 6.79 2.87
N ILE A 74 1.63 7.55 3.06
CA ILE A 74 2.97 7.26 2.52
C ILE A 74 4.01 6.94 3.61
N TYR A 75 3.69 7.20 4.87
CA TYR A 75 4.54 6.86 6.01
C TYR A 75 3.71 6.54 7.25
N GLY A 76 4.24 5.65 8.10
CA GLY A 76 3.71 5.35 9.42
C GLY A 76 3.02 4.00 9.52
N TYR A 77 2.34 3.80 10.65
CA TYR A 77 1.53 2.61 10.91
C TYR A 77 0.15 2.74 10.26
N ARG A 78 -0.37 1.64 9.72
CA ARG A 78 -1.76 1.53 9.26
C ARG A 78 -2.36 0.21 9.71
N SER A 79 -3.56 0.26 10.28
CA SER A 79 -4.29 -0.94 10.72
C SER A 79 -4.99 -1.69 9.58
N GLU A 80 -5.19 -1.03 8.44
CA GLU A 80 -6.00 -1.53 7.32
C GLU A 80 -5.29 -1.34 5.98
N ALA A 81 -4.57 -2.36 5.53
CA ALA A 81 -4.15 -2.50 4.15
C ALA A 81 -4.59 -3.85 3.59
N TYR A 82 -5.01 -3.86 2.33
CA TYR A 82 -5.54 -5.05 1.71
C TYR A 82 -4.40 -5.97 1.28
N LEU A 83 -4.31 -7.13 1.93
CA LEU A 83 -3.23 -8.11 1.77
C LEU A 83 -3.86 -9.46 1.47
N THR A 84 -3.32 -10.21 0.49
CA THR A 84 -3.69 -11.61 0.28
C THR A 84 -2.77 -12.56 1.05
N ASN A 85 -3.32 -13.68 1.52
CA ASN A 85 -2.52 -14.83 1.92
C ASN A 85 -2.18 -15.72 0.72
N ASP A 86 -1.49 -16.82 0.99
CA ASP A 86 -0.99 -17.79 0.01
C ASP A 86 -1.41 -19.21 0.41
N THR A 87 -1.30 -20.19 -0.48
CA THR A 87 -1.62 -21.59 -0.19
C THR A 87 -0.49 -22.32 0.52
N SER A 88 0.74 -21.88 0.36
CA SER A 88 1.95 -22.63 0.73
C SER A 88 2.76 -21.97 1.83
N VAL A 89 2.79 -20.64 1.90
CA VAL A 89 3.58 -19.94 2.90
C VAL A 89 2.85 -18.76 3.52
N ALA A 90 2.74 -18.74 4.84
CA ALA A 90 2.10 -17.66 5.56
C ALA A 90 2.87 -16.35 5.41
N VAL A 91 2.14 -15.24 5.49
CA VAL A 91 2.76 -13.93 5.69
C VAL A 91 3.12 -13.84 7.17
N ALA A 92 4.40 -13.67 7.48
CA ALA A 92 4.84 -13.35 8.83
C ALA A 92 4.95 -11.84 9.02
N ALA A 93 4.79 -11.36 10.26
CA ALA A 93 5.15 -9.98 10.60
C ALA A 93 6.62 -9.73 10.21
N GLY A 94 6.93 -8.54 9.68
CA GLY A 94 8.24 -8.22 9.14
C GLY A 94 8.45 -8.64 7.68
N ASN A 95 7.53 -9.40 7.05
CA ASN A 95 7.65 -9.70 5.63
C ASN A 95 7.46 -8.45 4.76
N ILE A 96 8.24 -8.37 3.69
CA ILE A 96 8.08 -7.35 2.66
C ILE A 96 6.80 -7.62 1.89
N LEU A 97 6.03 -6.56 1.71
CA LEU A 97 4.80 -6.57 0.92
C LEU A 97 5.03 -5.81 -0.40
N ILE A 98 4.52 -6.37 -1.48
CA ILE A 98 4.62 -5.79 -2.83
C ILE A 98 3.23 -5.68 -3.46
N PRO A 99 2.99 -4.68 -4.31
CA PRO A 99 1.78 -4.63 -5.11
C PRO A 99 1.77 -5.78 -6.12
N VAL A 100 0.57 -6.31 -6.43
CA VAL A 100 0.40 -7.40 -7.40
C VAL A 100 -0.18 -6.85 -8.70
N ASN A 101 0.37 -7.31 -9.84
CA ASN A 101 -0.08 -6.84 -11.16
C ASN A 101 -1.59 -6.99 -11.33
N ALA A 102 -2.24 -5.89 -11.70
CA ALA A 102 -3.66 -5.78 -11.95
C ALA A 102 -4.57 -6.10 -10.76
N GLN A 103 -4.05 -6.15 -9.53
CA GLN A 103 -4.80 -6.44 -8.31
C GLN A 103 -4.88 -5.25 -7.36
N TRP A 104 -5.86 -5.29 -6.46
CA TRP A 104 -6.10 -4.28 -5.42
C TRP A 104 -5.53 -4.67 -4.06
N TYR A 105 -4.74 -5.74 -3.99
CA TYR A 105 -4.11 -6.22 -2.78
C TYR A 105 -2.60 -6.28 -2.93
N LEU A 106 -1.94 -6.30 -1.78
CA LEU A 106 -0.53 -6.64 -1.64
C LEU A 106 -0.37 -8.16 -1.52
N ALA A 107 0.82 -8.65 -1.86
CA ALA A 107 1.25 -10.00 -1.54
C ALA A 107 2.62 -9.96 -0.87
N ARG A 108 2.98 -11.04 -0.17
CA ARG A 108 4.34 -11.17 0.36
C ARG A 108 5.33 -11.39 -0.78
N SER A 109 6.47 -10.71 -0.71
CA SER A 109 7.65 -11.06 -1.53
C SER A 109 8.67 -11.89 -0.75
N GLY A 110 8.49 -12.07 0.56
CA GLY A 110 9.47 -12.67 1.48
C GLY A 110 10.51 -11.66 1.98
N ALA A 111 11.19 -11.98 3.09
CA ALA A 111 12.23 -11.13 3.71
C ALA A 111 13.64 -11.77 3.66
N ALA A 112 13.79 -12.91 2.99
CA ALA A 112 14.86 -13.88 3.23
C ALA A 112 16.30 -13.38 3.04
N ASP A 113 16.51 -12.25 2.35
CA ASP A 113 17.85 -11.77 1.97
C ASP A 113 18.20 -10.37 2.51
N GLY A 114 17.51 -9.87 3.55
CA GLY A 114 17.81 -8.55 4.14
C GLY A 114 17.43 -7.36 3.26
N LYS A 115 16.56 -7.57 2.25
CA LYS A 115 16.00 -6.49 1.43
C LYS A 115 15.12 -5.57 2.30
N SER A 116 15.16 -4.26 2.01
CA SER A 116 14.21 -3.30 2.59
C SER A 116 13.10 -3.04 1.58
N GLY A 117 11.85 -3.28 1.99
CA GLY A 117 10.67 -2.94 1.22
C GLY A 117 10.02 -1.66 1.73
N PHE A 118 9.30 -0.96 0.85
CA PHE A 118 8.52 0.22 1.22
C PHE A 118 7.35 -0.12 2.16
N LEU A 119 6.81 -1.34 2.04
CA LEU A 119 5.75 -1.86 2.91
C LEU A 119 6.21 -3.10 3.63
N THR A 120 5.85 -3.20 4.91
CA THR A 120 6.17 -4.34 5.76
C THR A 120 4.93 -4.81 6.51
N ALA A 121 4.70 -6.12 6.57
CA ALA A 121 3.60 -6.70 7.34
C ALA A 121 3.75 -6.41 8.83
N GLY A 122 2.74 -5.80 9.45
CA GLY A 122 2.68 -5.53 10.89
C GLY A 122 2.07 -6.68 11.70
N GLU A 123 1.44 -7.64 11.03
CA GLU A 123 0.90 -8.86 11.64
C GLU A 123 0.99 -10.04 10.68
N ALA A 124 0.76 -11.25 11.20
CA ALA A 124 0.77 -12.47 10.40
C ALA A 124 -0.56 -12.66 9.65
N PHE A 125 -0.48 -13.31 8.48
CA PHE A 125 -1.64 -13.81 7.75
C PHE A 125 -1.40 -15.27 7.35
N ALA A 126 -2.11 -16.17 8.03
CA ALA A 126 -2.03 -17.60 7.81
C ALA A 126 -2.39 -18.00 6.38
N THR A 127 -1.86 -19.13 5.93
CA THR A 127 -2.21 -19.73 4.63
C THR A 127 -3.68 -20.13 4.59
N ALA A 128 -4.22 -20.27 3.38
CA ALA A 128 -5.55 -20.84 3.16
C ALA A 128 -5.54 -21.71 1.89
N ALA A 129 -6.38 -22.75 1.88
CA ALA A 129 -6.55 -23.60 0.69
C ALA A 129 -7.06 -22.80 -0.53
N THR A 130 -7.85 -21.76 -0.28
CA THR A 130 -8.24 -20.76 -1.27
C THR A 130 -7.81 -19.39 -0.75
N PRO A 131 -6.79 -18.75 -1.37
CA PRO A 131 -6.33 -17.45 -0.95
C PRO A 131 -7.45 -16.40 -0.97
N ALA A 132 -7.44 -15.53 0.03
CA ALA A 132 -8.36 -14.42 0.15
C ALA A 132 -7.62 -13.19 0.65
N ALA A 133 -7.99 -12.04 0.12
CA ALA A 133 -7.48 -10.77 0.59
C ALA A 133 -8.33 -10.25 1.76
N ALA A 134 -7.66 -9.63 2.73
CA ALA A 134 -8.28 -9.04 3.91
C ALA A 134 -7.47 -7.83 4.39
N ASN A 135 -8.10 -6.96 5.17
CA ASN A 135 -7.41 -5.85 5.81
C ASN A 135 -6.46 -6.38 6.88
N LYS A 136 -5.20 -5.94 6.80
CA LYS A 136 -4.12 -6.29 7.72
C LYS A 136 -3.32 -5.08 8.14
N LYS A 137 -2.71 -5.18 9.32
CA LYS A 137 -1.79 -4.18 9.87
C LYS A 137 -0.49 -4.16 9.08
N ILE A 138 -0.01 -2.96 8.73
CA ILE A 138 1.25 -2.77 8.01
C ILE A 138 2.04 -1.55 8.52
N LEU A 139 3.31 -1.49 8.14
CA LEU A 139 4.18 -0.32 8.27
C LEU A 139 4.54 0.20 6.88
N ILE A 140 4.41 1.52 6.69
CA ILE A 140 4.60 2.22 5.42
C ILE A 140 5.82 3.13 5.52
N ARG A 141 6.70 3.08 4.50
CA ARG A 141 7.93 3.89 4.38
C ARG A 141 8.18 4.31 2.93
N CYS A 142 7.15 4.79 2.24
CA CYS A 142 7.19 5.18 0.82
C CYS A 142 7.71 6.62 0.59
N MET A 143 8.21 7.29 1.62
CA MET A 143 8.82 8.63 1.56
C MET A 143 10.31 8.56 1.20
#